data_AF-A0A352SAL1-F1
#
_entry.id   AF-A0A352SAL1-F1
#
_cell.length_a   1.000
_cell.length_b   1.000
_cell.length_c   1.000
_cell.angle_alpha   90.00
_cell.angle_beta   90.00
_cell.angle_gamma   90.00
#
_symmetry.space_group_name_H-M   'P 1'
#
loop_
_entity.id
_entity.type
_entity.pdbx_description
1 polymer ?
#
loop_
_entity_poly.entity_id
_entity_poly.type
_entity_poly.pdbx_seq_one_letter_code
_entity_poly.pdbx_strand_id
1 'polypeptide(L)'
;ALVLTTPGHRALGERVAALLGECSAGVYSEAVMHVPVEVAHAARDEAARLGADCYVAVGGGSTIGLGKAIALVSGQPIIAVPTTYAGSEVTPIYGLTEGRLKQTGRDPRVLPRTVLYDPELTL
;
A
#
# COMPACT_ATOMS: atom_id res chain seq x y z
N ALA A 1 7.39 2.78 -9.65
CA ALA A 1 6.32 2.47 -8.67
C ALA A 1 6.49 1.09 -8.02
N LEU A 2 6.47 1.01 -6.69
CA LEU A 2 6.49 -0.25 -5.95
C LEU A 2 5.06 -0.77 -5.76
N VAL A 3 4.79 -2.02 -6.14
CA VAL A 3 3.49 -2.66 -5.95
C VAL A 3 3.42 -3.27 -4.56
N LEU A 4 2.39 -2.93 -3.78
CA LEU A 4 2.17 -3.45 -2.44
C LEU A 4 1.01 -4.45 -2.44
N THR A 5 1.18 -5.59 -1.77
CA THR A 5 0.16 -6.62 -1.57
C THR A 5 0.29 -7.29 -0.21
N THR A 6 -0.73 -8.03 0.23
CA THR A 6 -0.55 -9.04 1.27
C THR A 6 0.05 -10.31 0.66
N PRO A 7 0.62 -11.24 1.45
CA PRO A 7 1.24 -12.45 0.90
C PRO A 7 0.27 -13.27 0.04
N GLY A 8 -1.01 -13.33 0.43
CA GLY A 8 -2.07 -14.03 -0.32
C GLY A 8 -2.43 -13.39 -1.66
N HIS A 9 -2.03 -12.15 -1.93
CA HIS A 9 -2.28 -11.43 -3.19
C HIS A 9 -1.01 -11.23 -4.02
N ARG A 10 0.10 -11.91 -3.69
CA ARG A 10 1.38 -11.76 -4.40
C ARG A 10 1.25 -11.96 -5.91
N ALA A 11 0.54 -13.01 -6.35
CA ALA A 11 0.34 -13.29 -7.77
C ALA A 11 -0.40 -12.15 -8.50
N LEU A 12 -1.36 -11.49 -7.83
CA LEU A 12 -2.01 -10.31 -8.38
C LEU A 12 -1.04 -9.12 -8.45
N GLY A 13 -0.21 -8.93 -7.41
CA GLY A 13 0.86 -7.92 -7.42
C GLY A 13 1.85 -8.11 -8.56
N GLU A 14 2.25 -9.35 -8.84
CA GLU A 14 3.14 -9.70 -9.95
C GLU A 14 2.50 -9.41 -11.32
N ARG A 15 1.19 -9.68 -11.48
CA ARG A 15 0.45 -9.27 -12.70
C ARG A 15 0.44 -7.76 -12.87
N VAL A 16 0.19 -7.00 -11.80
CA VAL A 16 0.20 -5.54 -11.85
C VAL A 16 1.59 -5.01 -12.16
N ALA A 17 2.64 -5.59 -11.55
CA ALA A 17 4.03 -5.24 -11.86
C ALA A 17 4.37 -5.52 -13.34
N ALA A 18 3.89 -6.62 -13.91
CA ALA A 18 4.07 -6.92 -15.33
C ALA A 18 3.34 -5.92 -16.24
N LEU A 19 2.12 -5.50 -15.89
CA LEU A 19 1.37 -4.46 -16.62
C LEU A 19 2.06 -3.09 -16.57
N LEU A 20 2.73 -2.77 -15.47
CA LEU A 20 3.50 -1.53 -15.32
C LEU A 20 4.80 -1.53 -16.13
N GLY A 21 5.32 -2.70 -16.53
CA GLY A 21 6.55 -2.81 -17.31
C GLY A 21 7.73 -2.10 -16.65
N GLU A 22 8.41 -1.23 -17.40
CA GLU A 22 9.57 -0.45 -16.92
C GLU A 22 9.23 0.52 -15.79
N CYS A 23 7.95 0.88 -15.60
CA CYS A 23 7.51 1.71 -14.48
C CYS A 23 7.46 0.94 -13.15
N SER A 24 7.62 -0.38 -13.17
CA SER A 24 7.61 -1.22 -11.97
C SER A 24 8.98 -1.19 -11.26
N ALA A 25 8.96 -0.83 -9.98
CA ALA A 25 10.11 -0.98 -9.09
C ALA A 25 10.14 -2.38 -8.44
N GLY A 26 9.12 -3.22 -8.66
CA GLY A 26 8.98 -4.56 -8.07
C GLY A 26 7.70 -4.72 -7.23
N VAL A 27 7.63 -5.84 -6.50
CA VAL A 27 6.50 -6.21 -5.64
C VAL A 27 6.97 -6.39 -4.20
N TYR A 28 6.31 -5.72 -3.27
CA TYR A 28 6.43 -5.95 -1.83
C TYR A 28 5.15 -6.60 -1.32
N SER A 29 5.22 -7.88 -0.97
CA SER A 29 4.06 -8.71 -0.62
C SER A 29 3.89 -8.98 0.87
N GLU A 30 4.46 -8.15 1.75
CA GLU A 30 4.47 -8.39 3.19
C GLU A 30 3.43 -7.55 3.96
N ALA A 31 2.41 -7.01 3.30
CA ALA A 31 1.36 -6.27 4.01
C ALA A 31 0.57 -7.22 4.93
N VAL A 32 0.37 -6.81 6.19
CA VAL A 32 -0.36 -7.58 7.20
C VAL A 32 -1.39 -6.72 7.93
N MET A 33 -2.27 -7.38 8.68
CA MET A 33 -3.35 -6.73 9.42
C MET A 33 -2.79 -5.70 10.42
N HIS A 34 -3.49 -4.58 10.56
CA HIS A 34 -3.15 -3.48 11.48
C HIS A 34 -1.81 -2.75 11.27
N VAL A 35 -1.07 -3.08 10.20
CA VAL A 35 0.17 -2.40 9.78
C VAL A 35 1.15 -2.21 10.95
N PRO A 36 1.82 -3.29 11.41
CA PRO A 36 2.90 -3.18 12.38
C PRO A 36 3.96 -2.20 11.88
N VAL A 37 4.50 -1.39 12.80
CA VAL A 37 5.46 -0.34 12.48
C VAL A 37 6.72 -0.90 11.82
N GLU A 38 7.12 -2.11 12.19
CA GLU A 38 8.28 -2.82 11.63
C GLU A 38 8.06 -3.19 10.16
N VAL A 39 6.83 -3.60 9.80
CA VAL A 39 6.46 -3.90 8.42
C VAL A 39 6.42 -2.62 7.58
N ALA A 40 5.94 -1.52 8.15
CA ALA A 40 5.97 -0.21 7.48
C ALA A 40 7.41 0.27 7.24
N HIS A 41 8.29 0.10 8.23
CA HIS A 41 9.71 0.45 8.08
C HIS A 41 10.39 -0.40 7.01
N ALA A 42 10.21 -1.73 7.02
CA ALA A 42 10.77 -2.61 6.01
C ALA A 42 10.28 -2.27 4.59
N ALA A 43 8.98 -1.99 4.43
CA ALA A 43 8.41 -1.59 3.14
C ALA A 43 8.98 -0.24 2.65
N ARG A 44 9.18 0.72 3.56
CA ARG A 44 9.79 2.02 3.24
C ARG A 44 11.24 1.84 2.81
N ASP A 45 12.02 1.06 3.56
CA ASP A 45 13.44 0.87 3.29
C ASP A 45 13.63 0.16 1.96
N GLU A 46 12.77 -0.81 1.63
CA GLU A 46 12.76 -1.47 0.33
C GLU A 46 12.35 -0.51 -0.80
N ALA A 47 11.32 0.31 -0.60
CA ALA A 47 10.94 1.34 -1.56
C ALA A 47 12.08 2.32 -1.84
N ALA A 48 12.81 2.76 -0.81
CA ALA A 48 13.97 3.63 -0.95
C ALA A 48 15.12 2.94 -1.68
N ARG A 49 15.42 1.68 -1.35
CA ARG A 49 16.45 0.87 -2.00
C ARG A 49 16.19 0.72 -3.50
N LEU A 50 14.93 0.57 -3.88
CA LEU A 50 14.49 0.41 -5.27
C LEU A 50 14.29 1.75 -6.01
N GLY A 51 14.43 2.90 -5.32
CA GLY A 51 14.16 4.20 -5.91
C GLY A 51 12.69 4.41 -6.29
N ALA A 52 11.76 3.77 -5.58
CA ALA A 52 10.34 3.88 -5.88
C ALA A 52 9.80 5.30 -5.57
N ASP A 53 9.20 5.91 -6.58
CA ASP A 53 8.63 7.25 -6.60
C ASP A 53 7.09 7.26 -6.49
N CYS A 54 6.48 6.08 -6.34
CA CYS A 54 5.03 5.89 -6.29
C CYS A 54 4.72 4.51 -5.69
N TYR A 55 3.57 4.38 -5.04
CA TYR A 55 3.07 3.12 -4.48
C TYR A 55 1.77 2.69 -5.16
N VAL A 56 1.72 1.46 -5.65
CA VAL A 56 0.49 0.85 -6.19
C VAL A 56 0.00 -0.17 -5.19
N ALA A 57 -0.96 0.22 -4.35
CA ALA A 57 -1.49 -0.62 -3.28
C ALA A 57 -2.67 -1.45 -3.79
N VAL A 58 -2.45 -2.75 -3.99
CA VAL A 58 -3.44 -3.68 -4.56
C VAL A 58 -3.93 -4.64 -3.49
N GLY A 59 -5.17 -4.47 -3.03
CA GLY A 59 -5.73 -5.29 -1.97
C GLY A 59 -6.74 -4.57 -1.10
N GLY A 60 -7.01 -5.13 0.07
CA GLY A 60 -7.90 -4.53 1.07
C GLY A 60 -7.23 -3.46 1.94
N GLY A 61 -7.91 -3.11 3.03
CA GLY A 61 -7.50 -2.05 3.95
C GLY A 61 -6.10 -2.20 4.55
N SER A 62 -5.58 -3.43 4.72
CA SER A 62 -4.22 -3.68 5.20
C SER A 62 -3.15 -3.26 4.19
N THR A 63 -3.34 -3.59 2.92
CA THR A 63 -2.42 -3.20 1.84
C THR A 63 -2.43 -1.69 1.63
N ILE A 64 -3.62 -1.09 1.54
CA ILE A 64 -3.78 0.35 1.40
C ILE A 64 -3.21 1.06 2.65
N GLY A 65 -3.45 0.51 3.83
CA GLY A 65 -2.88 0.99 5.09
C GLY A 65 -1.34 0.99 5.09
N LEU A 66 -0.70 -0.04 4.55
CA LEU A 66 0.75 -0.06 4.37
C LEU A 66 1.22 1.06 3.43
N GLY A 67 0.55 1.24 2.29
CA GLY A 67 0.84 2.33 1.36
C GLY A 67 0.76 3.70 2.02
N LYS A 68 -0.26 3.91 2.86
CA LYS A 68 -0.43 5.13 3.67
C LYS A 68 0.70 5.32 4.67
N ALA A 69 1.09 4.27 5.36
CA ALA A 69 2.15 4.31 6.36
C ALA A 69 3.50 4.74 5.75
N ILE A 70 3.87 4.19 4.60
CA ILE A 70 5.12 4.55 3.94
C ILE A 70 5.06 5.94 3.29
N ALA A 71 3.91 6.32 2.71
CA ALA A 71 3.70 7.65 2.13
C ALA A 71 3.70 8.77 3.17
N LEU A 72 3.26 8.50 4.40
CA LEU A 72 3.30 9.46 5.51
C LEU A 72 4.72 10.00 5.74
N VAL A 73 5.72 9.13 5.55
CA VAL A 73 7.14 9.47 5.77
C VAL A 73 7.81 9.89 4.46
N SER A 74 7.59 9.16 3.37
CA SER A 74 8.29 9.40 2.09
C SER A 74 7.72 10.57 1.28
N GLY A 75 6.45 10.91 1.49
CA GLY A 75 5.72 11.90 0.69
C GLY A 75 5.35 11.46 -0.73
N GLN A 76 5.65 10.21 -1.10
CA GLN A 76 5.36 9.68 -2.45
C GLN A 76 3.86 9.37 -2.63
N PRO A 77 3.31 9.57 -3.84
CA PRO A 77 1.90 9.35 -4.13
C PRO A 77 1.51 7.86 -4.07
N ILE A 78 0.25 7.62 -3.73
CA ILE A 78 -0.37 6.29 -3.75
C ILE A 78 -1.42 6.22 -4.87
N ILE A 79 -1.39 5.13 -5.63
CA ILE A 79 -2.49 4.63 -6.45
C ILE A 79 -3.09 3.44 -5.71
N ALA A 80 -4.37 3.51 -5.34
CA ALA A 80 -5.07 2.45 -4.64
C ALA A 80 -5.91 1.61 -5.64
N VAL A 81 -5.77 0.28 -5.56
CA VAL A 81 -6.58 -0.69 -6.31
C VAL A 81 -7.29 -1.58 -5.28
N PRO A 82 -8.42 -1.10 -4.71
CA PRO A 82 -9.12 -1.80 -3.65
C PRO A 82 -9.77 -3.10 -4.15
N THR A 83 -9.55 -4.19 -3.40
CA THR A 83 -10.20 -5.49 -3.65
C THR A 83 -11.19 -5.89 -2.55
N THR A 84 -11.46 -4.98 -1.61
CA THR A 84 -12.43 -5.18 -0.53
C THR A 84 -13.22 -3.90 -0.26
N TYR A 85 -14.26 -3.99 0.54
CA TYR A 85 -15.16 -2.88 0.86
C TYR A 85 -14.70 -2.03 2.08
N ALA A 86 -13.40 -1.95 2.32
CA ALA A 86 -12.87 -1.27 3.51
C ALA A 86 -12.97 0.27 3.45
N GLY A 87 -12.98 0.88 2.26
CA GLY A 87 -13.07 2.33 2.07
C GLY A 87 -11.83 3.11 2.52
N SER A 88 -10.71 2.43 2.81
CA SER A 88 -9.47 3.10 3.21
C SER A 88 -8.95 4.02 2.10
N GLU A 89 -9.11 3.63 0.85
CA GLU A 89 -8.63 4.28 -0.35
C GLU A 89 -9.12 5.73 -0.55
N VAL A 90 -10.22 6.13 0.08
CA VAL A 90 -10.80 7.49 -0.03
C VAL A 90 -10.75 8.26 1.29
N THR A 91 -9.89 7.85 2.22
CA THR A 91 -9.73 8.52 3.53
C THR A 91 -8.30 9.00 3.76
N PRO A 92 -8.12 10.19 4.38
CA PRO A 92 -6.81 10.65 4.84
C PRO A 92 -6.40 10.03 6.19
N ILE A 93 -7.03 8.92 6.60
CA ILE A 93 -6.80 8.25 7.89
C ILE A 93 -5.76 7.16 7.71
N TYR A 94 -4.77 7.10 8.60
CA TYR A 94 -3.81 6.00 8.69
C TYR A 94 -3.85 5.36 10.08
N GLY A 95 -3.38 4.11 10.16
CA GLY A 95 -3.20 3.39 11.42
C GLY A 95 -1.90 2.60 11.40
N LEU A 96 -1.16 2.66 12.49
CA LEU A 96 0.07 1.92 12.74
C LEU A 96 -0.07 1.18 14.08
N THR A 97 0.53 0.01 14.18
CA THR A 97 0.57 -0.74 15.43
C THR A 97 2.01 -0.89 15.90
N GLU A 98 2.31 -0.45 17.12
CA GLU A 98 3.60 -0.63 17.77
C GLU A 98 3.38 -1.46 19.05
N GLY A 99 3.87 -2.70 19.05
CA GLY A 99 3.55 -3.67 20.09
C GLY A 99 2.04 -3.93 20.20
N ARG A 100 1.42 -3.46 21.29
CA ARG A 100 -0.03 -3.56 21.54
C ARG A 100 -0.79 -2.24 21.35
N LEU A 101 -0.08 -1.16 21.01
CA LEU A 101 -0.66 0.16 20.88
C LEU A 101 -0.97 0.44 19.41
N LYS A 102 -2.25 0.64 19.10
CA LYS A 102 -2.69 1.10 17.79
C LYS A 102 -2.74 2.62 17.78
N GLN A 103 -1.86 3.25 17.02
CA GLN A 103 -1.90 4.67 16.77
C GLN A 103 -2.67 4.94 15.47
N THR A 104 -3.66 5.82 15.53
CA THR A 104 -4.37 6.31 14.35
C THR A 104 -4.18 7.80 14.20
N GLY A 105 -4.05 8.26 12.97
CA GLY A 105 -3.91 9.68 12.66
C GLY A 105 -4.62 10.04 11.37
N ARG A 106 -4.64 11.34 11.09
CA ARG A 106 -5.18 11.91 9.86
C ARG A 106 -4.16 12.84 9.24
N ASP A 107 -3.82 12.62 7.98
CA ASP A 107 -2.88 13.45 7.24
C ASP A 107 -3.24 13.47 5.75
N PRO A 108 -3.41 14.65 5.11
CA PRO A 108 -3.70 14.72 3.68
C PRO A 108 -2.67 14.01 2.79
N ARG A 109 -1.41 13.88 3.24
CA ARG A 109 -0.34 13.20 2.48
C ARG A 109 -0.61 11.72 2.25
N VAL A 110 -1.40 11.08 3.11
CA VAL A 110 -1.71 9.66 2.98
C VAL A 110 -2.97 9.39 2.14
N LEU A 111 -3.70 10.42 1.71
CA LEU A 111 -4.84 10.22 0.81
C LEU A 111 -4.33 9.75 -0.55
N PRO A 112 -4.76 8.58 -1.06
CA PRO A 112 -4.41 8.15 -2.40
C PRO A 112 -4.76 9.21 -3.46
N ARG A 113 -3.85 9.43 -4.39
CA ARG A 113 -4.04 10.40 -5.48
C ARG A 113 -4.98 9.87 -6.56
N THR A 114 -5.04 8.55 -6.69
CA THR A 114 -5.88 7.87 -7.67
C THR A 114 -6.41 6.58 -7.06
N VAL A 115 -7.67 6.28 -7.35
CA VAL A 115 -8.30 5.02 -6.97
C VAL A 115 -8.80 4.36 -8.25
N LEU A 116 -8.41 3.11 -8.49
CA LEU A 116 -8.89 2.29 -9.59
C LEU A 116 -9.80 1.19 -9.05
N TYR A 117 -11.10 1.36 -9.23
CA TYR A 117 -12.07 0.32 -8.92
C TYR A 117 -12.22 -0.62 -10.12
N ASP A 118 -11.88 -1.89 -9.90
CA ASP A 118 -12.13 -2.97 -10.84
C ASP A 118 -12.95 -4.07 -10.12
N PRO A 119 -14.26 -4.18 -10.41
CA PRO A 119 -15.12 -5.18 -9.77
C PRO A 119 -14.66 -6.62 -9.98
N GLU A 120 -13.96 -6.93 -11.08
CA GLU A 120 -13.47 -8.29 -11.34
C GLU A 120 -12.42 -8.74 -10.33
N LEU A 121 -11.74 -7.80 -9.66
CA LEU A 121 -10.80 -8.08 -8.58
C LEU A 121 -11.47 -8.37 -7.23
N THR A 122 -12.81 -8.43 -7.18
CA THR A 122 -13.61 -8.66 -5.97
C THR A 122 -14.45 -9.95 -5.99
N LEU A 123 -14.30 -10.76 -7.05
CA LEU A 123 -15.04 -12.02 -7.27
C LEU A 123 -14.40 -13.23 -6.59
#